data_AF-A0AAD6PJ54-F1
#
_entry.id   AF-A0AAD6PJ54-F1
#
_cell.length_a   1.000
_cell.length_b   1.000
_cell.length_c   1.000
_cell.angle_alpha   90.00
_cell.angle_beta   90.00
_cell.angle_gamma   90.00
#
_symmetry.space_group_name_H-M   'P 1'
#
loop_
_entity.id
_entity.type
_entity.pdbx_description
1 polymer ?
#
loop_
_entity_poly.entity_id
_entity_poly.type
_entity_poly.pdbx_seq_one_letter_code
_entity_poly.pdbx_strand_id
1 'polypeptide(L)'
;MSKIEFLMGLGFEFAEVKNMVVRAPGILTLSVERNMEPKFEYFVREMKGDLGELKKFPQFFSFSLERKIKPRHRMLVEYGLKMPLSRMLKDNDGEFSSRLFEMRLRMVEES
;
A
#
# COMPACT_ATOMS: atom_id res chain seq x y z
N MET A 1 -20.53 -5.43 -8.78
CA MET A 1 -19.87 -6.06 -7.62
C MET A 1 -19.80 -5.04 -6.48
N SER A 2 -20.17 -5.40 -5.26
CA SER A 2 -19.99 -4.52 -4.09
C SER A 2 -18.53 -4.50 -3.63
N LYS A 3 -18.13 -3.48 -2.85
CA LYS A 3 -16.76 -3.36 -2.32
C LYS A 3 -16.44 -4.46 -1.31
N ILE A 4 -17.45 -4.93 -0.58
CA ILE A 4 -17.32 -6.03 0.38
C ILE A 4 -17.11 -7.34 -0.37
N GLU A 5 -17.96 -7.65 -1.37
CA GLU A 5 -17.78 -8.84 -2.21
C GLU A 5 -16.44 -8.83 -2.94
N PHE A 6 -16.02 -7.67 -3.45
CA PHE A 6 -14.70 -7.52 -4.05
C PHE A 6 -13.59 -7.90 -3.08
N LEU A 7 -13.54 -7.29 -1.90
CA LEU A 7 -12.51 -7.57 -0.89
C LEU A 7 -12.54 -9.05 -0.46
N MET A 8 -13.72 -9.64 -0.26
CA MET A 8 -13.82 -11.08 0.02
C MET A 8 -13.30 -11.94 -1.14
N GLY A 9 -13.58 -11.53 -2.38
CA GLY A 9 -13.05 -12.17 -3.59
C GLY A 9 -11.53 -12.09 -3.73
N LEU A 10 -10.87 -11.17 -3.03
CA LEU A 10 -9.40 -11.13 -2.93
C LEU A 10 -8.82 -12.15 -1.95
N GLY A 11 -9.67 -12.83 -1.17
CA GLY A 11 -9.27 -13.82 -0.17
C GLY A 11 -9.39 -13.35 1.29
N PHE A 12 -9.98 -12.18 1.55
CA PHE A 12 -10.24 -11.74 2.93
C PHE A 12 -11.51 -12.39 3.51
N GLU A 13 -11.45 -12.80 4.77
CA GLU A 13 -12.65 -13.23 5.49
C GLU A 13 -13.55 -12.03 5.81
N PHE A 14 -14.86 -12.26 5.97
CA PHE A 14 -15.81 -11.21 6.30
C PHE A 14 -15.43 -10.42 7.57
N ALA A 15 -14.93 -11.11 8.60
CA ALA A 15 -14.48 -10.46 9.83
C ALA A 15 -13.27 -9.52 9.59
N GLU A 16 -12.37 -9.89 8.67
CA GLU A 16 -11.24 -9.06 8.28
C GLU A 16 -11.70 -7.85 7.49
N VAL A 17 -12.61 -8.04 6.52
CA VAL A 17 -13.21 -6.95 5.74
C VAL A 17 -13.95 -5.97 6.64
N LYS A 18 -14.73 -6.46 7.62
CA LYS A 18 -15.38 -5.63 8.63
C LYS A 18 -14.36 -4.78 9.39
N ASN A 19 -13.27 -5.38 9.86
CA ASN A 19 -12.21 -4.66 10.57
C ASN A 19 -11.49 -3.63 9.69
N MET A 20 -11.27 -3.95 8.41
CA MET A 20 -10.71 -3.02 7.43
C MET A 20 -11.61 -1.80 7.24
N VAL A 21 -12.92 -2.02 7.08
CA VAL A 21 -13.93 -0.97 6.91
C VAL A 21 -14.02 -0.07 8.15
N VAL A 22 -14.04 -0.63 9.36
CA VAL A 22 -14.07 0.18 10.60
C VAL A 22 -12.84 1.09 10.70
N ARG A 23 -11.66 0.61 10.29
CA ARG A 23 -10.41 1.37 10.34
C ARG A 23 -10.23 2.36 9.18
N ALA A 24 -10.91 2.13 8.06
CA ALA A 24 -10.83 2.96 6.87
C ALA A 24 -12.19 3.00 6.14
N PRO A 25 -13.21 3.67 6.71
CA PRO A 25 -14.56 3.65 6.14
C PRO A 25 -14.61 4.23 4.73
N GLY A 26 -13.69 5.14 4.39
CA GLY A 26 -13.57 5.75 3.07
C GLY A 26 -13.30 4.75 1.94
N ILE A 27 -12.83 3.52 2.20
CA ILE A 27 -12.66 2.53 1.11
C ILE A 27 -14.00 2.14 0.48
N LEU A 28 -15.12 2.31 1.19
CA LEU A 28 -16.46 2.02 0.67
C LEU A 28 -16.97 3.09 -0.32
N THR A 29 -16.30 4.23 -0.44
CA THR A 29 -16.64 5.28 -1.42
C THR A 29 -15.86 5.12 -2.74
N LEU A 30 -14.91 4.19 -2.79
CA LEU A 30 -14.05 3.99 -3.95
C LEU A 30 -14.71 3.08 -5.00
N SER A 31 -14.41 3.35 -6.27
CA SER A 31 -14.76 2.47 -7.38
C SER A 31 -13.89 1.20 -7.32
N VAL A 32 -14.51 0.03 -7.49
CA VAL A 32 -13.76 -1.23 -7.62
C VAL A 32 -12.90 -1.17 -8.88
N GLU A 33 -13.54 -1.06 -10.04
CA GLU A 33 -12.91 -1.11 -11.38
C GLU A 33 -11.88 0.00 -11.59
N ARG A 34 -12.19 1.24 -11.19
CA ARG A 34 -11.32 2.41 -11.49
C ARG A 34 -10.30 2.71 -10.40
N ASN A 35 -10.34 2.04 -9.25
CA ASN A 35 -9.45 2.37 -8.13
C ASN A 35 -8.95 1.13 -7.38
N MET A 36 -9.83 0.32 -6.80
CA MET A 36 -9.39 -0.78 -5.93
C MET A 36 -8.67 -1.88 -6.70
N GLU A 37 -9.28 -2.34 -7.81
CA GLU A 37 -8.74 -3.39 -8.66
C GLU A 37 -7.35 -3.05 -9.24
N PRO A 38 -7.14 -1.92 -9.96
CA PRO A 38 -5.82 -1.61 -10.52
C PRO A 38 -4.74 -1.42 -9.45
N LYS A 39 -5.10 -0.96 -8.23
CA LYS A 39 -4.16 -0.85 -7.12
C LYS A 39 -3.81 -2.20 -6.52
N PHE A 40 -4.79 -3.08 -6.40
CA PHE A 40 -4.58 -4.44 -5.93
C PHE A 40 -3.72 -5.24 -6.93
N GLU A 41 -3.99 -5.13 -8.22
CA GLU A 41 -3.20 -5.78 -9.26
C GLU A 41 -1.73 -5.33 -9.20
N TYR A 42 -1.47 -4.03 -9.07
CA TYR A 42 -0.11 -3.51 -8.90
C TYR A 42 0.54 -4.05 -7.62
N PHE A 43 -0.20 -4.07 -6.51
CA PHE A 43 0.30 -4.55 -5.23
C PHE A 43 0.75 -6.02 -5.29
N VAL A 44 -0.05 -6.90 -5.90
CA VAL A 44 0.27 -8.33 -5.98
C VAL A 44 1.32 -8.60 -7.07
N ARG A 45 1.16 -8.02 -8.27
CA ARG A 45 2.01 -8.37 -9.43
C ARG A 45 3.36 -7.68 -9.38
N GLU A 46 3.41 -6.41 -9.01
CA GLU A 46 4.62 -5.59 -9.07
C GLU A 46 5.31 -5.47 -7.71
N MET A 47 4.54 -5.18 -6.64
CA MET A 47 5.10 -5.03 -5.30
C MET A 47 5.34 -6.38 -4.59
N LYS A 48 4.79 -7.47 -5.12
CA LYS A 48 4.81 -8.81 -4.50
C LYS A 48 4.32 -8.78 -3.05
N GLY A 49 3.33 -7.94 -2.78
CA GLY A 49 2.87 -7.64 -1.43
C GLY A 49 1.97 -8.74 -0.85
N ASP A 50 1.94 -8.80 0.48
CA ASP A 50 1.14 -9.75 1.25
C ASP A 50 -0.26 -9.20 1.59
N LEU A 51 -1.29 -10.05 1.53
CA LEU A 51 -2.66 -9.65 1.90
C LEU A 51 -2.74 -9.15 3.36
N GLY A 52 -1.91 -9.68 4.25
CA GLY A 52 -1.79 -9.22 5.62
C GLY A 52 -1.35 -7.76 5.74
N GLU A 53 -0.57 -7.23 4.79
CA GLU A 53 -0.23 -5.81 4.76
C GLU A 53 -1.43 -4.94 4.40
N LEU A 54 -2.23 -5.33 3.41
CA LEU A 54 -3.46 -4.63 3.04
C LEU A 54 -4.50 -4.68 4.16
N LYS A 55 -4.64 -5.83 4.84
CA LYS A 55 -5.48 -5.98 6.04
C LYS A 55 -5.02 -5.03 7.15
N LYS A 56 -3.72 -4.90 7.37
CA LYS A 56 -3.14 -3.99 8.37
C LYS A 56 -3.26 -2.52 7.97
N PHE A 57 -3.31 -2.22 6.67
CA PHE A 57 -3.32 -0.87 6.13
C PHE A 57 -4.31 -0.68 4.95
N PRO A 58 -5.62 -0.76 5.21
CA PRO A 58 -6.64 -0.63 4.15
C PRO A 58 -6.66 0.74 3.48
N GLN A 59 -6.10 1.77 4.14
CA GLN A 59 -5.93 3.11 3.55
C GLN A 59 -5.03 3.11 2.30
N PHE A 60 -4.32 2.02 2.00
CA PHE A 60 -3.61 1.81 0.73
C PHE A 60 -4.46 2.24 -0.49
N PHE A 61 -5.74 1.84 -0.53
CA PHE A 61 -6.65 2.16 -1.63
C PHE A 61 -6.99 3.65 -1.73
N SER A 62 -6.74 4.45 -0.70
CA SER A 62 -6.97 5.90 -0.74
C SER A 62 -5.81 6.68 -1.38
N PHE A 63 -4.63 6.09 -1.53
CA PHE A 63 -3.48 6.78 -2.15
C PHE A 63 -3.50 6.70 -3.67
N SER A 64 -2.98 7.73 -4.35
CA SER A 64 -2.86 7.72 -5.80
C SER A 64 -1.89 6.63 -6.26
N LEU A 65 -2.33 5.78 -7.19
CA LEU A 65 -1.50 4.74 -7.79
C LEU A 65 -0.31 5.37 -8.54
N GLU A 66 -0.60 6.29 -9.44
CA GLU A 66 0.40 6.91 -10.32
C GLU A 66 1.26 7.95 -9.62
N ARG A 67 0.69 8.75 -8.70
CA ARG A 67 1.42 9.85 -8.07
C ARG A 67 2.12 9.49 -6.77
N LYS A 68 1.73 8.41 -6.08
CA LYS A 68 2.30 8.07 -4.77
C LYS A 68 2.79 6.63 -4.67
N ILE A 69 1.95 5.64 -4.98
CA ILE A 69 2.29 4.22 -4.79
C ILE A 69 3.44 3.81 -5.72
N LYS A 70 3.27 3.98 -7.04
CA LYS A 70 4.28 3.57 -8.03
C LYS A 70 5.63 4.30 -7.85
N PRO A 71 5.69 5.64 -7.72
CA PRO A 71 6.96 6.34 -7.58
C PRO A 71 7.74 5.89 -6.33
N ARG A 72 7.06 5.80 -5.18
CA ARG A 72 7.72 5.40 -3.92
C ARG A 72 8.16 3.94 -3.94
N HIS A 73 7.37 3.05 -4.54
CA HIS A 73 7.77 1.65 -4.69
C HIS A 73 9.02 1.52 -5.56
N ARG A 74 9.07 2.20 -6.71
CA ARG A 74 10.24 2.18 -7.60
C ARG A 74 11.50 2.68 -6.91
N MET A 75 11.41 3.77 -6.15
CA MET A 75 12.53 4.30 -5.37
C MET A 75 13.03 3.28 -4.33
N LEU A 76 12.13 2.58 -3.64
CA LEU A 76 12.53 1.52 -2.71
C LEU A 76 13.25 0.37 -3.42
N VAL A 77 12.72 -0.09 -4.57
CA VAL A 77 13.36 -1.14 -5.37
C VAL A 77 14.74 -0.73 -5.88
N GLU A 78 14.87 0.50 -6.39
CA GLU A 78 16.14 1.04 -6.88
C GLU A 78 17.24 1.04 -5.80
N TYR A 79 16.87 1.35 -4.57
CA TYR A 79 17.79 1.34 -3.44
C TYR A 79 17.88 0.00 -2.70
N GLY A 80 17.20 -1.06 -3.18
CA GLY A 80 17.17 -2.37 -2.50
C GLY A 80 16.50 -2.34 -1.12
N LEU A 81 15.67 -1.34 -0.86
CA LEU A 81 15.03 -1.09 0.43
C LEU A 81 13.62 -1.69 0.49
N LYS A 82 13.18 -2.01 1.72
CA LYS A 82 11.80 -2.39 2.02
C LYS A 82 11.32 -1.68 3.28
N MET A 83 10.05 -1.31 3.32
CA MET A 83 9.40 -0.78 4.52
C MET A 83 7.89 -1.05 4.48
N PRO A 84 7.21 -1.08 5.63
CA PRO A 84 5.76 -1.28 5.67
C PRO A 84 4.99 -0.23 4.87
N LEU A 85 3.88 -0.63 4.22
CA LEU A 85 3.02 0.27 3.43
C LEU A 85 2.63 1.55 4.16
N SER A 86 2.31 1.43 5.45
CA SER A 86 1.92 2.57 6.29
C SER A 86 3.02 3.63 6.37
N ARG A 87 4.28 3.20 6.52
CA ARG A 87 5.46 4.08 6.54
C ARG A 87 5.77 4.61 5.14
N MET A 88 5.65 3.77 4.12
CA MET A 88 5.85 4.17 2.73
C MET A 88 4.86 5.24 2.27
N LEU A 89 3.60 5.21 2.72
CA LEU A 89 2.52 5.99 2.12
C LEU A 89 1.94 7.11 2.99
N LYS A 90 2.04 7.02 4.33
CA LYS A 90 1.53 8.09 5.21
C LYS A 90 2.40 9.34 5.17
N ASP A 91 3.72 9.15 5.17
CA ASP A 91 4.70 10.23 5.16
C ASP A 91 4.41 11.19 3.98
N ASN A 92 4.60 12.48 4.20
CA ASN A 92 4.64 13.46 3.11
C ASN A 92 5.91 13.25 2.27
N ASP A 93 6.08 13.98 1.17
CA ASP A 93 7.20 13.72 0.25
C ASP A 93 8.56 14.07 0.86
N GLY A 94 8.61 15.09 1.71
CA GLY A 94 9.82 15.46 2.45
C GLY A 94 10.21 14.38 3.47
N GLU A 95 9.26 13.98 4.31
CA GLU A 95 9.46 12.91 5.31
C GLU A 95 9.90 11.58 4.67
N PHE A 96 9.25 11.20 3.57
CA PHE A 96 9.62 10.00 2.82
C PHE A 96 11.04 10.09 2.26
N SER A 97 11.40 11.24 1.67
CA SER A 97 12.72 11.45 1.06
C SER A 97 13.83 11.46 2.11
N SER A 98 13.64 12.18 3.22
CA SER A 98 14.58 12.19 4.34
C SER A 98 14.82 10.79 4.89
N ARG A 99 13.74 10.02 5.08
CA ARG A 99 13.85 8.64 5.56
C ARG A 99 14.57 7.72 4.57
N LEU A 100 14.29 7.87 3.28
CA LEU A 100 14.93 7.08 2.24
C LEU A 100 16.44 7.35 2.21
N PHE A 101 16.84 8.62 2.35
CA PHE A 101 18.23 9.03 2.45
C PHE A 101 18.91 8.45 3.69
N GLU A 102 18.27 8.55 4.87
CA GLU A 102 18.78 7.96 6.11
C GLU A 102 18.97 6.44 6.01
N MET A 103 18.00 5.71 5.46
CA MET A 103 18.11 4.26 5.29
C MET A 103 19.22 3.88 4.32
N ARG A 104 19.39 4.64 3.23
CA ARG A 104 20.46 4.42 2.26
C ARG A 104 21.84 4.66 2.86
N LEU A 105 22.00 5.71 3.66
CA LEU A 105 23.26 6.00 4.36
C LEU A 105 23.70 4.84 5.25
N ARG A 106 22.77 4.32 6.08
CA ARG A 106 23.06 3.20 6.99
C ARG A 106 23.50 1.95 6.24
N MET A 107 22.92 1.66 5.08
CA MET A 107 23.34 0.51 4.27
C MET A 107 24.77 0.63 3.76
N VAL A 108 25.25 1.86 3.46
CA VAL A 108 26.63 2.09 3.01
C VAL A 108 27.62 2.02 4.18
N GLU A 109 27.20 2.43 5.38
CA GLU A 109 28.04 2.35 6.58
C GLU A 109 28.19 0.91 7.11
N GLU A 110 27.21 0.04 6.82
CA GLU A 110 27.17 -1.36 7.26
C GLU A 110 27.73 -2.37 6.24
N SER A 111 28.10 -1.93 5.03
CA SER A 111 28.62 -2.74 3.91
C SER A 111 30.12 -2.61 3.73
#